data_AF-A0A4Q1T997-F1
#
_entry.id   AF-A0A4Q1T997-F1
#
_cell.length_a   1.000
_cell.length_b   1.000
_cell.length_c   1.000
_cell.angle_alpha   90.00
_cell.angle_beta   90.00
_cell.angle_gamma   90.00
#
_symmetry.space_group_name_H-M   'P 1'
#
loop_
_entity.id
_entity.type
_entity.pdbx_description
1 polymer ?
#
loop_
_entity_poly.entity_id
_entity_poly.type
_entity_poly.pdbx_seq_one_letter_code
_entity_poly.pdbx_strand_id
1 'polypeptide(L)'
;MIGHGFSEYQELTLEHLRVEDILHMGQWIHVYVSFKLDSIPQGLSDPSALVILNDEKEVVQMVVLDEGCDSEYKLTEVEQKQISTFLQEQKVLENLSCKDGF
;
A
#
# COMPACT_ATOMS: atom_id res chain seq x y z
N MET A 1 -27.48 25.75 -12.99
CA MET A 1 -27.28 24.97 -11.76
C MET A 1 -26.45 23.77 -12.14
N ILE A 2 -25.18 23.75 -11.74
CA ILE A 2 -24.27 22.67 -12.11
C ILE A 2 -24.61 21.48 -11.20
N GLY A 3 -25.15 20.41 -11.79
CA GLY A 3 -25.29 19.12 -11.13
C GLY A 3 -23.90 18.53 -10.99
N HIS A 4 -23.27 18.76 -9.86
CA HIS A 4 -22.00 18.15 -9.52
C HIS A 4 -22.25 16.65 -9.33
N GLY A 5 -21.68 15.85 -10.23
CA GLY A 5 -21.72 14.40 -10.14
C GLY A 5 -21.15 13.96 -8.79
N PHE A 6 -21.84 13.02 -8.17
CA PHE A 6 -21.33 12.24 -7.06
C PHE A 6 -20.06 11.54 -7.53
N SER A 7 -18.93 12.07 -7.09
CA SER A 7 -17.68 11.34 -7.00
C SER A 7 -17.24 11.59 -5.57
N GLU A 8 -17.83 10.84 -4.65
CA GLU A 8 -17.39 10.81 -3.25
C GLU A 8 -16.01 10.16 -3.22
N TYR A 9 -14.98 10.90 -3.62
CA TYR A 9 -13.60 10.60 -3.27
C TYR A 9 -13.49 10.93 -1.78
N GLN A 10 -13.78 9.94 -0.95
CA GLN A 10 -13.63 10.07 0.49
C GLN A 10 -12.12 9.98 0.77
N GLU A 11 -11.53 11.07 1.24
CA GLU A 11 -10.14 11.11 1.67
C GLU A 11 -10.01 10.25 2.93
N LEU A 12 -9.71 8.97 2.76
CA LEU A 12 -9.61 8.02 3.86
C LEU A 12 -8.24 8.13 4.51
N THR A 13 -8.22 8.15 5.84
CA THR A 13 -6.97 8.08 6.62
C THR A 13 -6.65 6.62 6.90
N LEU A 14 -5.45 6.19 6.51
CA LEU A 14 -4.95 4.86 6.78
C LEU A 14 -4.47 4.83 8.24
N GLU A 15 -5.14 4.04 9.07
CA GLU A 15 -4.77 3.83 10.45
C GLU A 15 -4.13 2.47 10.64
N HIS A 16 -3.31 2.33 11.69
CA HIS A 16 -2.68 1.05 12.03
C HIS A 16 -1.95 0.38 10.85
N LEU A 17 -1.18 1.14 10.07
CA LEU A 17 -0.32 0.56 9.03
C LEU A 17 0.70 -0.39 9.66
N ARG A 18 0.80 -1.60 9.12
CA ARG A 18 1.71 -2.65 9.57
C ARG A 18 2.19 -3.43 8.37
N VAL A 19 3.48 -3.74 8.35
CA VAL A 19 4.01 -4.71 7.40
C VAL A 19 3.66 -6.09 7.92
N GLU A 20 2.86 -6.85 7.17
CA GLU A 20 2.56 -8.24 7.51
C GLU A 20 3.62 -9.18 6.98
N ASP A 21 4.03 -8.98 5.73
CA ASP A 21 4.96 -9.89 5.08
C ASP A 21 5.80 -9.20 4.01
N ILE A 22 6.98 -9.76 3.73
CA ILE A 22 7.92 -9.26 2.73
C ILE A 22 8.42 -10.46 1.94
N LEU A 23 8.02 -10.56 0.68
CA LEU A 23 8.41 -11.62 -0.23
C LEU A 23 9.37 -11.10 -1.30
N HIS A 24 10.51 -11.77 -1.47
CA HIS A 24 11.46 -11.43 -2.53
C HIS A 24 11.22 -12.35 -3.72
N MET A 25 10.75 -11.79 -4.82
CA MET A 25 10.39 -12.47 -6.07
C MET A 25 11.35 -12.03 -7.18
N GLY A 26 12.56 -12.60 -7.17
CA GLY A 26 13.62 -12.25 -8.13
C GLY A 26 14.08 -10.81 -7.93
N GLN A 27 13.84 -9.95 -8.92
CA GLN A 27 14.18 -8.51 -8.88
C GLN A 27 13.11 -7.64 -8.21
N TRP A 28 11.98 -8.23 -7.82
CA TRP A 28 10.86 -7.53 -7.22
C TRP A 28 10.72 -7.90 -5.74
N ILE A 29 10.46 -6.90 -4.91
CA ILE A 29 10.19 -7.08 -3.48
C ILE A 29 8.73 -6.74 -3.25
N HIS A 30 7.96 -7.74 -2.84
CA HIS A 30 6.54 -7.64 -2.57
C HIS A 30 6.36 -7.41 -1.08
N VAL A 31 5.88 -6.23 -0.70
CA VAL A 31 5.63 -5.85 0.68
C VAL A 31 4.13 -5.82 0.91
N TYR A 32 3.64 -6.71 1.77
CA TYR A 32 2.24 -6.76 2.19
C TYR A 32 2.06 -5.83 3.39
N VAL A 33 1.27 -4.79 3.20
CA VAL A 33 0.97 -3.77 4.21
C VAL A 33 -0.50 -3.86 4.56
N SER A 34 -0.81 -4.27 5.78
CA SER A 34 -2.18 -4.25 6.29
C SER A 34 -2.44 -2.95 7.02
N PHE A 35 -3.63 -2.40 6.82
CA PHE A 35 -4.06 -1.14 7.41
C PHE A 35 -5.54 -1.24 7.78
N LYS A 36 -6.00 -0.30 8.59
CA LYS A 36 -7.41 -0.12 8.90
C LYS A 36 -7.86 1.23 8.36
N LEU A 37 -9.08 1.27 7.87
CA LEU A 37 -9.75 2.50 7.46
C LEU A 37 -10.73 2.85 8.57
N ASP A 38 -10.77 4.11 8.98
CA ASP A 38 -11.78 4.60 9.93
C ASP A 38 -13.20 4.27 9.44
N SER A 39 -13.42 4.49 8.14
CA SER A 39 -14.67 4.20 7.46
C SER A 39 -14.41 3.23 6.31
N ILE A 40 -14.64 1.93 6.55
CA ILE A 40 -14.51 0.90 5.52
C ILE A 40 -15.70 1.05 4.54
N PRO A 41 -15.46 1.26 3.23
CA PRO A 41 -16.52 1.35 2.24
C PRO A 41 -17.34 0.06 2.18
N GLN A 42 -18.63 0.14 1.84
CA GLN A 42 -19.44 -1.07 1.62
C GLN A 42 -18.81 -1.92 0.51
N GLY A 43 -18.43 -3.15 0.85
CA GLY A 43 -17.83 -4.11 -0.06
C GLY A 43 -16.33 -4.34 0.17
N LEU A 44 -15.69 -3.60 1.08
CA LEU A 44 -14.38 -3.94 1.63
C LEU A 44 -14.59 -4.56 3.01
N SER A 45 -13.95 -5.70 3.28
CA SER A 45 -14.03 -6.39 4.58
C SER A 45 -12.70 -6.32 5.31
N ASP A 46 -11.61 -6.60 4.60
CA ASP A 46 -10.26 -6.55 5.14
C ASP A 46 -9.29 -5.99 4.08
N PRO A 47 -9.18 -4.65 3.99
CA PRO A 47 -8.32 -4.01 3.03
C PRO A 47 -6.85 -4.11 3.44
N SER A 48 -6.01 -4.41 2.48
CA SER A 48 -4.55 -4.44 2.57
C SER A 48 -3.94 -3.88 1.28
N ALA A 49 -2.66 -3.56 1.29
CA ALA A 49 -1.92 -3.08 0.13
C ALA A 49 -0.72 -3.96 -0.12
N LEU A 50 -0.57 -4.37 -1.38
CA LEU A 50 0.65 -4.95 -1.90
C LEU A 50 1.47 -3.85 -2.56
N VAL A 51 2.62 -3.54 -1.97
CA VAL A 51 3.60 -2.60 -2.52
C VAL A 51 4.70 -3.40 -3.18
N ILE A 52 4.84 -3.26 -4.49
CA ILE A 52 5.90 -3.89 -5.27
C ILE A 52 7.02 -2.88 -5.44
N LEU A 53 8.18 -3.21 -4.90
CA LEU A 53 9.41 -2.45 -5.00
C LEU A 53 10.36 -3.15 -5.98
N ASN A 54 11.24 -2.39 -6.64
CA ASN A 54 12.39 -2.95 -7.35
C ASN A 54 13.58 -3.16 -6.38
N ASP A 55 14.68 -3.73 -6.87
CA ASP A 55 15.95 -3.89 -6.13
C ASP A 55 16.51 -2.55 -5.60
N GLU A 56 16.25 -1.44 -6.32
CA GLU A 56 16.61 -0.07 -5.92
C GLU A 56 15.66 0.50 -4.85
N LYS A 57 14.66 -0.28 -4.41
CA LYS A 57 13.65 0.05 -3.39
C LYS A 57 12.74 1.21 -3.79
N GLU A 58 12.62 1.44 -5.08
CA GLU A 58 11.65 2.33 -5.67
C GLU A 58 10.32 1.61 -5.80
N VAL A 59 9.23 2.32 -5.50
CA VAL A 59 7.88 1.80 -5.69
C VAL A 59 7.59 1.71 -7.18
N VAL A 60 7.36 0.48 -7.64
CA VAL A 60 7.03 0.16 -9.02
C VAL A 60 5.52 0.15 -9.18
N GLN A 61 4.82 -0.45 -8.22
CA GLN A 61 3.37 -0.57 -8.24
C GLN A 61 2.80 -0.71 -6.83
N MET A 62 1.61 -0.16 -6.61
CA MET A 62 0.81 -0.41 -5.42
C MET A 62 -0.54 -1.00 -5.84
N VAL A 63 -0.92 -2.09 -5.22
CA VAL A 63 -2.18 -2.81 -5.48
C VAL A 63 -2.94 -2.92 -4.19
N VAL A 64 -4.24 -2.63 -4.22
CA VAL A 64 -5.12 -2.84 -3.06
C VAL A 64 -5.67 -4.24 -3.13
N LEU A 65 -5.57 -4.94 -2.02
CA LEU A 65 -6.12 -6.26 -1.83
C LEU A 65 -7.26 -6.17 -0.82
N ASP A 66 -8.37 -6.84 -1.10
CA ASP A 66 -9.44 -7.08 -0.14
C ASP A 66 -9.54 -8.58 0.10
N GLU A 67 -9.41 -9.00 1.35
CA GLU A 67 -9.35 -10.42 1.72
C GLU A 67 -8.27 -11.20 0.91
N GLY A 68 -7.20 -10.52 0.49
CA GLY A 68 -6.13 -11.09 -0.35
C GLY A 68 -6.45 -11.18 -1.85
N CYS A 69 -7.59 -10.63 -2.29
CA CYS A 69 -8.00 -10.56 -3.69
C CYS A 69 -7.81 -9.14 -4.26
N ASP A 70 -7.40 -9.03 -5.52
CA ASP A 70 -7.29 -7.73 -6.20
C ASP A 70 -8.63 -7.00 -6.15
N SER A 71 -8.61 -5.78 -5.61
CA SER A 71 -9.79 -4.94 -5.47
C SER A 71 -9.82 -3.89 -6.57
N GLU A 72 -11.03 -3.52 -7.01
CA GLU A 72 -11.22 -2.38 -7.93
C GLU A 72 -10.92 -1.04 -7.26
N TYR A 73 -10.77 -1.03 -5.92
CA TYR A 73 -10.40 0.14 -5.15
C TYR A 73 -8.97 0.59 -5.49
N LYS A 74 -8.84 1.87 -5.83
CA LYS A 74 -7.55 2.49 -6.11
C LYS A 74 -7.22 3.48 -5.00
N LEU A 75 -6.06 3.31 -4.40
CA LEU A 75 -5.53 4.28 -3.43
C LEU A 75 -5.35 5.63 -4.12
N THR A 76 -5.80 6.67 -3.45
CA THR A 76 -5.51 8.05 -3.81
C THR A 76 -4.01 8.34 -3.67
N GLU A 77 -3.55 9.42 -4.28
CA GLU A 77 -2.15 9.85 -4.19
C GLU A 77 -1.71 10.10 -2.74
N VAL A 78 -2.63 10.56 -1.89
CA VAL A 78 -2.38 10.82 -0.46
C VAL A 78 -2.14 9.52 0.30
N GLU A 79 -2.95 8.50 0.06
CA GLU A 79 -2.81 7.16 0.67
C GLU A 79 -1.52 6.47 0.21
N GLN A 80 -1.23 6.50 -1.10
CA GLN A 80 0.02 5.95 -1.65
C GLN A 80 1.25 6.62 -1.02
N LYS A 81 1.19 7.94 -0.82
CA LYS A 81 2.26 8.69 -0.15
C LYS A 81 2.37 8.34 1.34
N GLN A 82 1.26 8.13 2.04
CA GLN A 82 1.27 7.66 3.43
C GLN A 82 1.94 6.30 3.56
N ILE A 83 1.61 5.34 2.70
CA ILE A 83 2.23 4.00 2.70
C ILE A 83 3.73 4.11 2.38
N SER A 84 4.09 4.89 1.36
CA SER A 84 5.50 5.10 0.99
C SER A 84 6.31 5.71 2.15
N THR A 85 5.75 6.72 2.81
CA THR A 85 6.37 7.37 3.97
C THR A 85 6.50 6.39 5.14
N PHE A 86 5.45 5.62 5.41
CA PHE A 86 5.46 4.58 6.44
C PHE A 86 6.55 3.53 6.20
N LEU A 87 6.72 3.04 4.97
CA LEU A 87 7.77 2.08 4.62
C LEU A 87 9.18 2.66 4.80
N GLN A 88 9.36 3.95 4.52
CA GLN A 88 10.60 4.67 4.80
C GLN A 88 10.86 4.81 6.30
N GLU A 89 9.85 5.20 7.08
CA GLU A 89 9.97 5.39 8.54
C GLU A 89 10.23 4.07 9.28
N GLN A 90 9.59 2.98 8.87
CA GLN A 90 9.82 1.64 9.42
C GLN A 90 11.20 1.07 9.06
N LYS A 91 12.04 1.82 8.34
CA LYS A 91 13.35 1.39 7.86
C LYS A 91 13.26 0.08 7.06
N VAL A 92 12.11 -0.25 6.48
CA VAL A 92 11.92 -1.45 5.67
C VAL A 92 12.88 -1.38 4.49
N LEU A 93 12.98 -0.21 3.87
CA LEU A 93 13.92 0.06 2.79
C LEU A 93 15.39 0.00 3.26
N GLU A 94 15.72 0.39 4.50
CA GLU A 94 17.10 0.26 5.00
C GLU A 94 17.45 -1.21 5.31
N ASN A 95 16.51 -1.98 5.86
CA ASN A 95 16.69 -3.40 6.18
C ASN A 95 16.82 -4.27 4.93
N LEU A 96 16.26 -3.84 3.80
CA LEU A 96 16.45 -4.46 2.49
C LEU A 96 17.87 -4.25 1.92
N SER A 97 18.69 -3.36 2.49
CA SER A 97 20.02 -3.02 1.95
C SER A 97 21.15 -3.98 2.34
N CYS A 98 20.89 -5.01 3.13
CA CYS A 98 21.96 -5.84 3.69
C CYS A 98 21.89 -7.27 3.15
N LYS A 99 22.50 -7.49 1.98
CA LYS A 99 23.06 -8.74 1.40
C LYS A 99 23.21 -8.55 -0.13
N ASP A 100 24.30 -8.82 -0.83
CA ASP A 100 25.56 -9.49 -0.55
C ASP A 100 26.62 -8.81 -1.43
N GLY A 101 27.63 -8.20 -0.81
CA GLY A 101 28.85 -7.80 -1.47
C GLY A 101 29.99 -8.66 -0.94
N PHE A 102 30.21 -9.84 -1.53
CA PHE A 102 31.48 -10.58 -1.48
C PHE A 102 31.61 -11.50 -2.70
#